data_AF-A0A2U2MUH1-F1
#
_entry.id   AF-A0A2U2MUH1-F1
#
_cell.length_a   1.000
_cell.length_b   1.000
_cell.length_c   1.000
_cell.angle_alpha   90.00
_cell.angle_beta   90.00
_cell.angle_gamma   90.00
#
_symmetry.space_group_name_H-M   'P 1'
#
loop_
_entity.id
_entity.type
_entity.pdbx_description
1 polymer ?
#
loop_
_entity_poly.entity_id
_entity_poly.type
_entity_poly.pdbx_seq_one_letter_code
_entity_poly.pdbx_strand_id
1 'polypeptide(L)'
;MTVVTQPTAKGYAPLWTLAQFRAKFGVDWQDGCTVVVTNGHWEANTIIPIGTRFVKDPGRIDVMFSANSTAPIRINWTVLLPNT
;
A
#
# COMPACT_ATOMS: atom_id res chain seq x y z
N MET A 1 0.44 -10.76 3.00
CA MET A 1 1.72 -10.16 2.59
C MET A 1 1.69 -9.87 1.09
N THR A 2 2.25 -8.75 0.66
CA THR A 2 2.33 -8.34 -0.75
C THR A 2 3.75 -7.85 -1.07
N VAL A 3 4.27 -8.16 -2.25
CA VAL A 3 5.56 -7.59 -2.70
C VAL A 3 5.27 -6.36 -3.54
N VAL A 4 5.94 -5.25 -3.23
CA VAL A 4 5.81 -3.99 -3.98
C VAL A 4 7.18 -3.45 -4.36
N THR A 5 7.21 -2.67 -5.43
CA THR A 5 8.41 -1.98 -5.92
C THR A 5 8.05 -0.52 -6.20
N GLN A 6 8.88 0.42 -5.73
CA GLN A 6 8.63 1.83 -6.05
C GLN A 6 8.89 2.06 -7.54
N PRO A 7 7.91 2.54 -8.33
CA PRO A 7 8.09 2.76 -9.76
C PRO A 7 9.07 3.91 -10.03
N THR A 8 9.23 4.82 -9.06
CA THR A 8 10.22 5.90 -9.07
C THR A 8 10.71 6.13 -7.65
N ALA A 9 11.91 6.71 -7.49
CA ALA A 9 12.50 7.10 -6.21
C ALA A 9 11.77 8.30 -5.58
N LYS A 10 10.47 8.15 -5.28
CA LYS A 10 9.64 9.16 -4.63
C LYS A 10 9.07 8.70 -3.28
N GLY A 11 9.45 7.50 -2.80
CA GLY A 11 9.03 6.97 -1.52
C GLY A 11 7.62 6.37 -1.54
N TYR A 12 7.10 6.04 -2.73
CA TYR A 12 5.77 5.46 -2.90
C TYR A 12 5.83 4.22 -3.79
N ALA A 13 5.04 3.19 -3.48
CA ALA A 13 4.80 2.07 -4.37
C ALA A 13 3.30 1.76 -4.46
N PRO A 14 2.76 1.44 -5.66
CA PRO A 14 1.38 0.98 -5.80
C PRO A 14 1.15 -0.28 -4.97
N LEU A 15 0.12 -0.27 -4.14
CA LEU A 15 -0.39 -1.45 -3.44
C LEU A 15 -1.50 -2.11 -4.25
N TRP A 16 -2.58 -1.36 -4.50
CA TRP A 16 -3.74 -1.80 -5.27
C TRP A 16 -4.36 -0.68 -6.09
N THR A 17 -4.89 -1.00 -7.26
CA THR A 17 -5.93 -0.19 -7.91
C THR A 17 -7.26 -0.38 -7.19
N LEU A 18 -8.23 0.52 -7.40
CA LEU A 18 -9.57 0.34 -6.85
C LEU A 18 -10.24 -0.98 -7.29
N ALA A 19 -10.01 -1.40 -8.54
CA ALA A 19 -10.52 -2.68 -9.05
C ALA A 19 -9.90 -3.89 -8.32
N GLN A 20 -8.58 -3.84 -8.05
CA GLN A 20 -7.89 -4.87 -7.27
C GLN A 20 -8.38 -4.90 -5.82
N PHE A 21 -8.63 -3.74 -5.22
CA PHE A 21 -9.19 -3.64 -3.88
C PHE A 21 -10.57 -4.32 -3.81
N ARG A 22 -11.49 -3.97 -4.73
CA ARG A 22 -12.82 -4.59 -4.80
C ARG A 22 -12.75 -6.09 -5.03
N ALA A 23 -11.93 -6.55 -5.97
CA ALA A 23 -11.76 -7.98 -6.23
C ALA A 23 -11.27 -8.75 -5.01
N LYS A 24 -10.50 -8.10 -4.13
CA LYS A 24 -9.88 -8.72 -2.96
C LYS A 24 -10.74 -8.69 -1.70
N PHE A 25 -11.56 -7.65 -1.53
CA PHE A 25 -12.32 -7.42 -0.30
C PHE A 25 -13.84 -7.39 -0.50
N GLY A 26 -14.32 -7.50 -1.75
CA GLY A 26 -15.75 -7.56 -2.06
C GLY A 26 -16.50 -6.21 -1.96
N VAL A 27 -15.79 -5.13 -1.63
CA VAL A 27 -16.36 -3.79 -1.42
C VAL A 27 -15.57 -2.73 -2.18
N ASP A 28 -16.23 -1.65 -2.58
CA ASP A 28 -15.56 -0.49 -3.14
C ASP A 28 -14.77 0.27 -2.08
N TRP A 29 -13.73 0.99 -2.51
CA TRP A 29 -13.07 1.94 -1.62
C TRP A 29 -14.00 3.11 -1.34
N GLN A 30 -14.22 3.42 -0.07
CA GLN A 30 -15.06 4.52 0.39
C GLN A 30 -14.52 5.10 1.69
N ASP A 31 -15.13 6.20 2.14
CA ASP A 31 -14.78 6.81 3.42
C ASP A 31 -14.92 5.80 4.57
N GLY A 32 -13.91 5.76 5.43
CA GLY A 32 -13.78 4.75 6.50
C GLY A 32 -12.96 3.51 6.13
N CYS A 33 -12.74 3.22 4.84
CA CYS A 33 -11.75 2.21 4.43
C CYS A 33 -10.35 2.68 4.84
N THR A 34 -9.66 1.88 5.67
CA THR A 34 -8.29 2.19 6.11
C THR A 34 -7.38 1.00 5.83
N VAL A 35 -6.20 1.27 5.26
CA VAL A 35 -5.13 0.29 5.11
C VAL A 35 -3.99 0.66 6.05
N VAL A 36 -3.71 -0.19 7.02
CA VAL A 36 -2.58 -0.05 7.93
C VAL A 36 -1.47 -0.95 7.44
N VAL A 37 -0.32 -0.38 7.08
CA VAL A 37 0.88 -1.14 6.70
C VAL A 37 1.68 -1.39 7.95
N THR A 38 1.98 -2.66 8.26
CA THR A 38 2.45 -3.04 9.60
C THR A 38 3.91 -3.42 9.65
N ASN A 39 4.49 -3.96 8.57
CA ASN A 39 5.91 -4.33 8.52
C ASN A 39 6.41 -4.43 7.08
N GLY A 40 7.66 -4.03 6.85
CA GLY A 40 8.44 -4.35 5.66
C GLY A 40 9.52 -5.37 6.01
N HIS A 41 9.80 -6.36 5.16
CA HIS A 41 10.87 -7.35 5.42
C HIS A 41 12.22 -6.64 5.52
N TRP A 42 12.75 -6.48 6.74
CA TRP A 42 13.90 -5.67 7.11
C TRP A 42 15.15 -5.94 6.26
N GLU A 43 15.46 -7.22 6.01
CA GLU A 43 16.64 -7.64 5.26
C GLU A 43 16.64 -7.21 3.79
N ALA A 44 15.48 -6.82 3.24
CA ALA A 44 15.39 -6.51 1.81
C ALA A 44 15.93 -5.11 1.46
N ASN A 45 15.93 -4.14 2.38
CA ASN A 45 16.38 -2.79 2.03
C ASN A 45 16.50 -1.73 3.14
N THR A 46 16.39 -2.05 4.43
CA THR A 46 16.35 -1.08 5.57
C THR A 46 15.22 -0.03 5.52
N ILE A 47 14.39 -0.06 4.48
CA ILE A 47 13.29 0.88 4.28
C ILE A 47 12.05 0.34 4.97
N ILE A 48 11.36 1.23 5.68
CA ILE A 48 10.17 0.90 6.43
C ILE A 48 8.94 1.55 5.78
N PRO A 49 7.83 0.82 5.65
CA PRO A 49 6.56 1.45 5.31
C PRO A 49 6.09 2.31 6.47
N ILE A 50 5.61 3.51 6.18
CA ILE A 50 5.15 4.49 7.18
C ILE A 50 3.64 4.76 7.11
N GLY A 51 2.96 4.21 6.10
CA GLY A 51 1.52 4.33 5.94
C GLY A 51 1.05 4.04 4.52
N THR A 52 -0.19 4.39 4.24
CA THR A 52 -0.74 4.42 2.88
C THR A 52 -1.32 5.78 2.55
N ARG A 53 -1.41 6.08 1.26
CA ARG A 53 -2.22 7.20 0.75
C ARG A 53 -3.15 6.72 -0.35
N PHE A 54 -4.28 7.39 -0.49
CA PHE A 54 -5.15 7.26 -1.65
C PHE A 54 -4.75 8.31 -2.71
N VAL A 55 -4.64 7.88 -3.96
CA VAL A 55 -4.37 8.72 -5.12
C VAL A 55 -5.65 8.78 -5.95
N LYS A 56 -6.34 9.92 -5.91
CA LYS A 56 -7.66 10.11 -6.53
C LYS A 56 -7.68 9.80 -8.02
N ASP A 57 -6.72 10.35 -8.76
CA ASP A 57 -6.53 10.07 -10.19
C ASP A 57 -5.13 9.48 -10.37
N PRO A 58 -4.99 8.19 -10.72
CA PRO A 58 -5.95 7.33 -11.43
C PRO A 58 -6.82 6.41 -10.55
N GLY A 59 -6.96 6.66 -9.24
CA GLY A 59 -7.70 5.77 -8.34
C GLY A 59 -6.85 4.57 -7.92
N ARG A 60 -5.89 4.80 -7.03
CA ARG A 60 -5.07 3.74 -6.44
C ARG A 60 -4.68 4.02 -5.00
N ILE A 61 -4.30 2.96 -4.30
CA ILE A 61 -3.75 2.99 -2.95
C ILE A 61 -2.25 2.77 -3.06
N ASP A 62 -1.45 3.71 -2.55
CA ASP A 62 0.00 3.64 -2.51
C ASP A 62 0.48 3.35 -1.09
N VAL A 63 1.51 2.52 -0.96
CA VAL A 63 2.35 2.42 0.25
C VAL A 63 3.30 3.59 0.29
N MET A 64 3.45 4.21 1.45
CA MET A 64 4.44 5.25 1.72
C MET A 64 5.63 4.66 2.47
N PHE A 65 6.84 5.08 2.13
CA PHE A 65 8.08 4.59 2.71
C PHE A 65 8.91 5.71 3.34
N SER A 66 9.73 5.38 4.33
CA SER A 66 10.65 6.32 4.98
C SER A 66 11.76 6.84 4.06
N ALA A 67 12.09 6.13 2.99
CA ALA A 67 13.09 6.54 2.02
C ALA A 67 12.82 5.94 0.62
N ASN A 68 13.59 6.43 -0.35
CA ASN A 68 13.53 5.97 -1.74
C ASN A 68 14.29 4.66 -1.93
N SER A 69 13.71 3.73 -2.68
CA SER A 69 14.43 2.58 -3.22
C SER A 69 13.71 1.95 -4.39
N THR A 70 14.51 1.42 -5.32
CA THR A 70 14.03 0.64 -6.46
C THR A 70 13.99 -0.86 -6.20
N ALA A 71 14.54 -1.35 -5.08
CA ALA A 71 14.53 -2.78 -4.81
C ALA A 71 13.21 -3.23 -4.15
N PRO A 72 12.71 -4.44 -4.48
CA PRO A 72 11.42 -4.92 -3.99
C PRO A 72 11.39 -5.05 -2.46
N ILE A 73 10.22 -4.81 -1.89
CA ILE A 73 9.98 -5.01 -0.46
C ILE A 73 8.70 -5.81 -0.24
N ARG A 74 8.75 -6.79 0.68
CA ARG A 74 7.56 -7.51 1.13
C ARG A 74 6.93 -6.75 2.27
N ILE A 75 5.65 -6.43 2.14
CA ILE A 75 4.89 -5.69 3.13
C ILE A 75 3.72 -6.50 3.71
N ASN A 76 3.53 -6.35 5.01
CA ASN A 76 2.33 -6.79 5.71
C ASN A 76 1.39 -5.61 5.91
N TRP A 77 0.11 -5.92 5.89
CA TRP A 77 -0.94 -4.92 5.97
C TRP A 77 -2.18 -5.51 6.63
N THR A 78 -3.00 -4.62 7.20
CA THR A 78 -4.35 -4.89 7.70
C THR A 78 -5.31 -3.93 7.00
N VAL A 79 -6.48 -4.43 6.60
CA VAL A 79 -7.55 -3.59 6.05
C VAL A 79 -8.67 -3.52 7.07
N LEU A 80 -9.05 -2.29 7.40
CA LEU A 80 -10.24 -1.98 8.19
C LEU A 80 -11.29 -1.50 7.19
N LEU A 81 -12.37 -2.28 7.07
CA LEU A 81 -13.51 -1.91 6.24
C LEU A 81 -14.50 -1.11 7.09
N PRO A 82 -15.20 -0.13 6.49
CA PRO A 82 -16.26 0.60 7.19
C PRO A 82 -17.35 -0.38 7.63
N ASN A 83 -17.95 -0.11 8.79
CA ASN A 83 -19.15 -0.82 9.22
C ASN A 83 -20.25 -0.52 8.20
N THR A 84 -20.68 -1.54 7.46
CA THR A 84 -21.86 -1.49 6.58
C THR A 84 -23.14 -1.44 7.37
#